data_AF-A0A938BEX4-F1
#
_entry.id   AF-A0A938BEX4-F1
#
_cell.length_a   1.000
_cell.length_b   1.000
_cell.length_c   1.000
_cell.angle_alpha   90.00
_cell.angle_beta   90.00
_cell.angle_gamma   90.00
#
_symmetry.space_group_name_H-M   'P 1'
#
loop_
_entity.id
_entity.type
_entity.pdbx_description
1 polymer ?
#
loop_
_entity_poly.entity_id
_entity_poly.type
_entity_poly.pdbx_seq_one_letter_code
_entity_poly.pdbx_strand_id
1 'polypeptide(L)'
;MAYKIAITYNLKKSLEDQDLPIDYFSEFDSPKTVNAIKEALEFFGNEVILVEANSDLISFFMRSKVDMVFNIAEGIKGVSRESQVPAILDFLGIPYTGSNVLTLAIALDKTVTKKLLCYENIPTPNFQLFKSPIEELLSDLRFPLIVKPNCEGSAKGIST
;
A
#
# COMPACT_ATOMS: atom_id res chain seq x y z
N MET A 1 3.25 14.77 27.13
CA MET A 1 4.31 15.23 26.22
C MET A 1 3.67 15.22 24.84
N ALA A 2 3.64 16.34 24.13
CA ALA A 2 3.04 16.40 22.80
C ALA A 2 4.05 15.87 21.78
N TYR A 3 3.68 14.86 21.01
CA TYR A 3 4.50 14.38 19.90
C TYR A 3 4.17 15.15 18.62
N LYS A 4 5.15 15.28 17.75
CA LYS A 4 5.01 15.77 16.38
C LYS A 4 4.91 14.58 15.43
N ILE A 5 3.70 14.29 14.97
CA ILE A 5 3.37 13.12 14.18
C ILE A 5 3.10 13.55 12.73
N ALA A 6 3.81 12.97 11.76
CA ALA A 6 3.43 13.11 10.36
C ALA A 6 2.46 12.00 9.95
N ILE A 7 1.42 12.31 9.18
CA ILE A 7 0.60 11.33 8.49
C ILE A 7 1.06 11.30 7.04
N THR A 8 1.47 10.13 6.55
CA THR A 8 1.80 9.93 5.14
C THR A 8 0.67 9.22 4.42
N TYR A 9 0.22 9.75 3.29
CA TYR A 9 -0.97 9.26 2.57
C TYR A 9 -0.87 9.51 1.05
N ASN A 10 -1.75 8.86 0.29
CA ASN A 10 -2.03 9.22 -1.11
C ASN A 10 -3.52 9.56 -1.23
N LEU A 11 -3.87 10.75 -1.74
CA LEU A 11 -5.28 11.13 -1.90
C LEU A 11 -5.87 10.64 -3.21
N LYS A 12 -7.12 10.19 -3.18
CA LYS A 12 -7.91 9.99 -4.39
C LYS A 12 -7.94 11.27 -5.22
N LYS A 13 -7.57 11.16 -6.50
CA LYS A 13 -7.59 12.27 -7.45
C LYS A 13 -8.79 12.13 -8.37
N SER A 14 -9.27 13.26 -8.90
CA SER A 14 -10.23 13.23 -10.00
C SER A 14 -9.57 12.56 -11.21
N LEU A 15 -10.36 11.72 -11.90
CA LEU A 15 -9.97 11.12 -13.17
C LEU A 15 -10.24 12.06 -14.36
N GLU A 16 -10.86 13.21 -14.11
CA GLU A 16 -11.07 14.23 -15.13
C GLU A 16 -9.71 14.58 -15.76
N ASP A 17 -9.66 14.49 -17.10
CA ASP A 17 -8.50 14.76 -17.94
C ASP A 17 -7.33 13.75 -17.91
N GLN A 18 -7.54 12.53 -17.41
CA GLN A 18 -6.53 11.45 -17.43
C GLN A 18 -7.04 10.21 -18.17
N ASP A 19 -6.25 9.70 -19.14
CA ASP A 19 -6.50 8.43 -19.84
C ASP A 19 -6.17 7.23 -18.94
N LEU A 20 -6.92 7.10 -17.84
CA LEU A 20 -6.73 6.09 -16.80
C LEU A 20 -8.01 5.29 -16.55
N PRO A 21 -7.91 4.01 -16.14
CA PRO A 21 -9.06 3.21 -15.75
C PRO A 21 -9.88 3.85 -14.61
N ILE A 22 -11.18 3.56 -14.58
CA ILE A 22 -12.10 4.16 -13.59
C ILE A 22 -11.79 3.79 -12.14
N ASP A 23 -11.13 2.66 -11.91
CA ASP A 23 -10.72 2.15 -10.60
C ASP A 23 -9.26 2.45 -10.27
N TYR A 24 -8.57 3.29 -11.06
CA TYR A 24 -7.14 3.53 -10.93
C TYR A 24 -6.73 4.02 -9.53
N PHE A 25 -7.48 4.98 -8.96
CA PHE A 25 -7.25 5.53 -7.62
C PHE A 25 -8.10 4.86 -6.53
N SER A 26 -8.59 3.64 -6.76
CA SER A 26 -9.49 2.96 -5.80
C SER A 26 -8.84 2.71 -4.44
N GLU A 27 -7.53 2.47 -4.41
CA GLU A 27 -6.72 2.22 -3.21
C GLU A 27 -6.34 3.48 -2.43
N PHE A 28 -6.33 4.64 -3.08
CA PHE A 28 -5.95 5.88 -2.40
C PHE A 28 -7.03 6.32 -1.40
N ASP A 29 -6.65 7.11 -0.40
CA ASP A 29 -7.57 7.53 0.65
C ASP A 29 -8.39 8.76 0.30
N SER A 30 -9.56 8.86 0.93
CA SER A 30 -10.37 10.07 0.84
C SER A 30 -9.84 11.17 1.77
N PRO A 31 -10.02 12.46 1.46
CA PRO A 31 -9.71 13.54 2.40
C PRO A 31 -10.42 13.37 3.75
N LYS A 32 -11.63 12.79 3.75
CA LYS A 32 -12.39 12.46 4.96
C LYS A 32 -11.65 11.47 5.85
N THR A 33 -11.06 10.41 5.29
CA THR A 33 -10.29 9.43 6.06
C THR A 33 -9.05 10.07 6.67
N VAL A 34 -8.28 10.81 5.87
CA VAL A 34 -7.05 11.48 6.32
C VAL A 34 -7.35 12.48 7.45
N ASN A 35 -8.39 13.29 7.29
CA ASN A 35 -8.79 14.27 8.29
C ASN A 35 -9.32 13.61 9.58
N ALA A 36 -10.06 12.50 9.49
CA ALA A 36 -10.53 11.79 10.67
C ALA A 36 -9.36 11.23 11.51
N ILE A 37 -8.31 10.70 10.87
CA ILE A 37 -7.10 10.23 11.56
C ILE A 37 -6.36 11.41 12.19
N LYS A 38 -6.22 12.52 11.46
CA LYS A 38 -5.63 13.76 11.97
C LYS A 38 -6.35 14.25 13.23
N GLU A 39 -7.66 14.42 13.17
CA GLU A 39 -8.49 14.89 14.28
C GLU A 39 -8.36 13.97 15.49
N ALA A 40 -8.34 12.65 15.28
CA ALA A 40 -8.14 11.69 16.37
C ALA A 40 -6.77 11.84 17.04
N LEU A 41 -5.69 12.02 16.27
CA LEU A 41 -4.35 12.21 16.81
C LEU A 41 -4.19 13.56 17.53
N GLU A 42 -4.76 14.63 16.97
CA GLU A 42 -4.77 15.97 17.57
C GLU A 42 -5.60 16.00 18.87
N PHE A 43 -6.70 15.25 18.94
CA PHE A 43 -7.52 15.12 20.15
C PHE A 43 -6.70 14.63 21.37
N PHE A 44 -5.68 13.80 21.15
CA PHE A 44 -4.75 13.35 22.20
C PHE A 44 -3.61 14.34 22.50
N GLY A 45 -3.66 15.56 21.95
CA GLY A 45 -2.71 16.64 22.22
C GLY A 45 -1.41 16.57 21.42
N ASN A 46 -1.40 15.86 20.28
CA ASN A 46 -0.25 15.79 19.37
C ASN A 46 -0.31 16.91 18.31
N GLU A 47 0.85 17.34 17.83
CA GLU A 47 0.96 18.16 16.62
C GLU A 47 0.95 17.23 15.40
N VAL A 48 0.02 17.43 14.47
CA VAL A 48 -0.13 16.55 13.30
C VAL A 48 0.16 17.29 12.00
N ILE A 49 1.07 16.73 11.19
CA ILE A 49 1.42 17.24 9.86
C ILE A 49 0.94 16.26 8.80
N LEU A 50 0.25 16.76 7.79
CA LEU A 50 -0.18 15.99 6.63
C LEU A 50 0.90 16.02 5.55
N VAL A 51 1.32 14.86 5.06
CA VAL A 51 2.38 14.72 4.06
C VAL A 51 1.92 13.76 2.96
N GLU A 52 1.64 14.28 1.76
CA GLU A 52 1.31 13.42 0.61
C GLU A 52 2.56 12.66 0.15
N ALA A 53 2.43 11.36 -0.08
CA ALA A 53 3.50 10.48 -0.57
C ALA A 53 3.73 10.68 -2.08
N ASN A 54 4.38 11.78 -2.40
CA ASN A 54 4.80 12.17 -3.76
C ASN A 54 6.33 12.35 -3.83
N SER A 55 6.84 12.94 -4.92
CA SER A 55 8.28 13.16 -5.12
C SER A 55 8.95 14.03 -4.06
N ASP A 56 8.20 14.88 -3.37
CA ASP A 56 8.74 15.84 -2.41
C ASP A 56 8.91 15.22 -1.01
N LEU A 57 8.37 14.02 -0.79
CA LEU A 57 8.37 13.30 0.49
C LEU A 57 9.77 13.19 1.11
N ILE A 58 10.76 12.81 0.30
CA ILE A 58 12.15 12.66 0.75
C ILE A 58 12.69 14.02 1.22
N SER A 59 12.48 15.06 0.41
CA SER A 59 12.95 16.40 0.74
C SER A 59 12.31 16.97 2.01
N PHE A 60 11.04 16.62 2.27
CA PHE A 60 10.34 16.95 3.50
C PHE A 60 11.01 16.30 4.71
N PHE A 61 11.20 14.97 4.71
CA PHE A 61 11.78 14.27 5.87
C PHE A 61 13.26 14.56 6.09
N MET A 62 13.99 15.01 5.06
CA MET A 62 15.36 15.50 5.24
C MET A 62 15.43 16.84 5.98
N ARG A 63 14.37 17.65 5.98
CA ARG A 63 14.33 19.00 6.56
C ARG A 63 13.50 19.09 7.84
N SER A 64 12.46 18.27 7.93
CA SER A 64 11.50 18.26 9.03
C SER A 64 11.93 17.28 10.11
N LYS A 65 11.89 17.72 11.37
CA LYS A 65 11.98 16.81 12.51
C LYS A 65 10.57 16.40 12.91
N VAL A 66 10.30 15.10 12.92
CA VAL A 66 9.07 14.49 13.44
C VAL A 66 9.47 13.39 14.42
N ASP A 67 8.64 13.12 15.41
CA ASP A 67 8.90 12.06 16.40
C ASP A 67 8.52 10.68 15.85
N MET A 68 7.49 10.63 15.00
CA MET A 68 7.06 9.41 14.30
C MET A 68 6.18 9.73 13.09
N VAL A 69 5.94 8.71 12.27
CA VAL A 69 5.03 8.76 11.13
C VAL A 69 3.88 7.75 11.30
N PHE A 70 2.65 8.24 11.18
CA PHE A 70 1.48 7.40 10.96
C PHE A 70 1.35 7.13 9.46
N ASN A 71 1.75 5.94 8.99
CA ASN A 71 1.80 5.63 7.57
C ASN A 71 0.52 4.94 7.08
N ILE A 72 -0.14 5.57 6.11
CA ILE A 72 -1.26 5.02 5.33
C ILE A 72 -1.04 5.23 3.83
N ALA A 73 0.21 5.44 3.39
CA ALA A 73 0.52 5.66 1.99
C ALA A 73 0.54 4.35 1.20
N GLU A 74 -0.13 4.36 0.05
CA GLU A 74 -0.15 3.28 -0.95
C GLU A 74 1.11 3.28 -1.84
N GLY A 75 1.85 4.39 -1.84
CA GLY A 75 2.98 4.61 -2.73
C GLY A 75 2.55 5.04 -4.12
N ILE A 76 3.53 5.07 -5.04
CA ILE A 76 3.32 5.69 -6.37
C ILE A 76 3.14 4.61 -7.44
N LYS A 77 4.15 3.76 -7.66
CA LYS A 77 4.20 2.75 -8.72
C LYS A 77 5.12 1.59 -8.33
N GLY A 78 4.95 0.45 -8.99
CA GLY A 78 5.82 -0.73 -8.85
C GLY A 78 5.22 -1.81 -7.94
N VAL A 79 5.83 -3.00 -8.00
CA VAL A 79 5.31 -4.23 -7.37
C VAL A 79 5.36 -4.24 -5.83
N SER A 80 6.07 -3.28 -5.23
CA SER A 80 6.22 -3.10 -3.78
C SER A 80 5.96 -1.65 -3.37
N ARG A 81 5.01 -0.98 -4.04
CA ARG A 81 4.75 0.46 -3.87
C ARG A 81 4.42 0.85 -2.42
N GLU A 82 3.69 0.02 -1.69
CA GLU A 82 3.32 0.27 -0.28
C GLU A 82 4.54 0.28 0.65
N SER A 83 5.65 -0.35 0.25
CA SER A 83 6.91 -0.35 1.00
C SER A 83 7.75 0.91 0.80
N GLN A 84 7.39 1.80 -0.14
CA GLN A 84 8.24 2.95 -0.51
C GLN A 84 8.42 3.92 0.64
N VAL A 85 7.33 4.32 1.31
CA VAL A 85 7.39 5.23 2.45
C VAL A 85 8.15 4.59 3.63
N PRO A 86 7.80 3.38 4.09
CA PRO A 86 8.57 2.66 5.10
C PRO A 86 10.06 2.54 4.79
N ALA A 87 10.45 2.30 3.54
CA ALA A 87 11.85 2.16 3.15
C ALA A 87 12.63 3.48 3.31
N ILE A 88 12.00 4.60 2.97
CA ILE A 88 12.58 5.93 3.19
C ILE A 88 12.71 6.21 4.69
N LEU A 89 11.70 5.86 5.49
CA LEU A 89 11.70 6.10 6.93
C LEU A 89 12.71 5.22 7.68
N ASP A 90 12.83 3.94 7.31
CA ASP A 90 13.89 3.03 7.78
C ASP A 90 15.27 3.63 7.51
N PHE A 91 15.50 4.12 6.29
CA PHE A 91 16.77 4.75 5.89
C PHE A 91 17.09 6.01 6.70
N LEU A 92 16.08 6.82 7.00
CA LEU A 92 16.23 8.06 7.78
C LEU A 92 16.20 7.83 9.30
N GLY A 93 15.95 6.60 9.76
CA GLY A 93 15.83 6.27 11.18
C GLY A 93 14.60 6.88 11.86
N ILE A 94 13.51 7.12 11.10
CA ILE A 94 12.29 7.72 11.62
C ILE A 94 11.29 6.60 11.99
N PRO A 95 10.81 6.52 13.24
CA PRO A 95 9.82 5.51 13.63
C PRO A 95 8.48 5.69 12.90
N TYR A 96 7.81 4.59 12.56
CA TYR A 96 6.48 4.62 11.94
C TYR A 96 5.55 3.51 12.40
N THR A 97 4.25 3.70 12.16
CA THR A 97 3.19 2.72 12.45
C THR A 97 3.06 1.68 11.34
N GLY A 98 2.54 0.51 11.70
CA GLY A 98 2.16 -0.54 10.75
C GLY A 98 3.29 -1.52 10.46
N SER A 99 3.19 -2.17 9.30
CA SER A 99 4.12 -3.21 8.87
C SER A 99 5.42 -2.62 8.33
N ASN A 100 6.53 -3.35 8.50
CA ASN A 100 7.83 -2.96 7.95
C ASN A 100 7.91 -3.16 6.41
N VAL A 101 9.02 -2.71 5.82
CA VAL A 101 9.31 -2.77 4.38
C VAL A 101 9.10 -4.16 3.78
N LEU A 102 9.69 -5.19 4.40
CA LEU A 102 9.68 -6.55 3.89
C LEU A 102 8.26 -7.14 3.93
N THR A 103 7.56 -6.95 5.05
CA THR A 103 6.19 -7.43 5.22
C THR A 103 5.27 -6.80 4.19
N LEU A 104 5.34 -5.48 3.97
CA LEU A 104 4.52 -4.81 2.96
C LEU A 104 4.86 -5.28 1.53
N ALA A 105 6.15 -5.49 1.23
CA ALA A 105 6.57 -5.93 -0.09
C ALA A 105 6.05 -7.34 -0.40
N ILE A 106 6.09 -8.24 0.60
CA ILE A 106 5.56 -9.60 0.50
C ILE A 106 4.04 -9.55 0.38
N ALA A 107 3.36 -8.82 1.27
CA ALA A 107 1.91 -8.80 1.38
C ALA A 107 1.23 -8.26 0.11
N LEU A 108 1.85 -7.28 -0.57
CA LEU A 108 1.33 -6.73 -1.81
C LEU A 108 1.38 -7.75 -2.96
N ASP A 109 2.46 -8.54 -3.05
CA ASP A 109 2.59 -9.61 -4.05
C ASP A 109 1.91 -10.91 -3.57
N LYS A 110 0.71 -11.15 -4.12
CA LYS A 110 -0.10 -12.33 -3.76
C LYS A 110 0.62 -13.64 -4.07
N THR A 111 1.40 -13.70 -5.14
CA THR A 111 2.15 -14.91 -5.51
C THR A 111 3.26 -15.18 -4.50
N VAL A 112 4.03 -14.17 -4.11
CA VAL A 112 5.10 -14.30 -3.10
C VAL A 112 4.50 -14.65 -1.74
N THR A 113 3.44 -13.94 -1.33
CA THR A 113 2.70 -14.26 -0.09
C THR A 113 2.26 -15.72 -0.08
N LYS A 114 1.58 -16.19 -1.14
CA LYS A 114 1.10 -17.57 -1.21
C LYS A 114 2.22 -18.60 -1.17
N LYS A 115 3.34 -18.35 -1.85
CA LYS A 115 4.52 -19.22 -1.79
C LYS A 115 5.08 -19.33 -0.37
N LEU A 116 5.18 -18.20 0.34
CA LEU A 116 5.64 -18.17 1.72
C LEU A 116 4.68 -18.92 2.66
N LEU A 117 3.36 -18.69 2.52
CA LEU A 117 2.36 -19.42 3.29
C LEU A 117 2.45 -20.93 3.06
N CYS A 118 2.58 -21.39 1.81
CA CYS A 118 2.77 -22.80 1.50
C CYS A 118 4.05 -23.37 2.12
N TYR A 119 5.16 -22.63 2.06
CA TYR A 119 6.42 -23.03 2.68
C TYR A 119 6.28 -23.24 4.19
N GLU A 120 5.51 -22.38 4.86
CA GLU A 120 5.19 -22.48 6.29
C GLU A 120 4.03 -23.45 6.60
N ASN A 121 3.57 -24.24 5.62
CA ASN A 121 2.43 -25.17 5.73
C ASN A 121 1.10 -24.49 6.15
N ILE A 122 0.93 -23.21 5.83
CA ILE A 122 -0.32 -22.47 6.02
C ILE A 122 -1.20 -22.66 4.78
N PRO A 123 -2.45 -23.16 4.93
CA PRO A 123 -3.33 -23.37 3.79
C PRO A 123 -3.65 -22.09 3.01
N THR A 124 -3.59 -22.17 1.68
CA THR A 124 -4.01 -21.12 0.77
C THR A 124 -4.65 -21.75 -0.48
N PRO A 125 -5.57 -21.05 -1.19
CA PRO A 125 -6.12 -21.60 -2.43
C PRO A 125 -5.02 -21.91 -3.46
N ASN A 126 -5.16 -23.03 -4.18
CA ASN A 126 -4.33 -23.32 -5.36
C ASN A 126 -4.35 -22.11 -6.30
N PHE A 127 -3.21 -21.85 -6.93
CA PHE A 127 -3.03 -20.64 -7.72
C PHE A 127 -2.02 -20.86 -8.84
N GLN A 128 -2.15 -20.07 -9.88
CA GLN A 128 -1.18 -19.94 -10.97
C GLN A 128 -0.96 -18.47 -11.25
N LEU A 129 0.30 -18.06 -11.38
CA LEU A 129 0.66 -16.73 -11.87
C LEU A 129 0.81 -16.81 -13.38
N PHE A 130 -0.07 -16.12 -14.11
CA PHE A 130 0.06 -15.93 -15.55
C PHE A 130 0.91 -14.68 -15.82
N LYS A 131 1.99 -14.82 -16.58
CA LYS A 131 2.80 -13.70 -17.10
C LYS A 131 2.54 -13.44 -18.58
N SER A 132 1.93 -14.42 -19.26
CA SER A 132 1.58 -14.39 -20.67
C SER A 132 0.23 -15.06 -20.91
N PRO A 133 -0.58 -14.59 -21.88
CA PRO A 133 -1.89 -15.17 -22.17
C PRO A 133 -1.85 -16.57 -22.81
N ILE A 134 -0.67 -17.03 -23.25
CA ILE A 134 -0.50 -18.35 -23.88
C ILE A 134 -0.12 -19.46 -22.91
N GLU A 135 0.05 -19.14 -21.62
CA GLU A 135 0.33 -20.17 -20.61
C GLU A 135 -0.89 -21.08 -20.42
N GLU A 136 -0.65 -22.39 -20.31
CA GLU A 136 -1.73 -23.36 -20.08
C GLU A 136 -2.13 -23.38 -18.60
N LEU A 137 -3.42 -23.58 -18.34
CA LEU A 137 -3.95 -23.72 -16.98
C LEU A 137 -3.43 -25.02 -16.34
N LEU A 138 -2.88 -24.92 -15.13
CA LEU A 138 -2.45 -26.09 -14.37
C LEU A 138 -3.64 -27.04 -14.12
N SER A 139 -3.40 -28.34 -14.30
CA SER A 139 -4.45 -29.38 -14.24
C SER A 139 -5.17 -29.51 -12.89
N ASP A 140 -4.61 -28.97 -11.82
CA ASP A 140 -5.15 -28.96 -10.46
C ASP A 140 -6.08 -27.77 -10.19
N LEU A 141 -6.13 -26.79 -11.10
CA LEU A 141 -7.09 -25.69 -11.08
C LEU A 141 -8.37 -26.07 -11.83
N ARG A 142 -9.50 -26.01 -11.13
CA ARG A 142 -10.82 -26.37 -11.67
C ARG A 142 -11.80 -25.21 -11.50
N PHE A 143 -12.64 -25.00 -12.51
CA PHE A 143 -13.68 -23.97 -12.46
C PHE A 143 -14.74 -24.26 -11.37
N PRO A 144 -15.33 -23.20 -10.76
CA PRO A 144 -15.11 -21.78 -11.04
C PRO A 144 -13.77 -21.27 -10.49
N LEU A 145 -13.14 -20.34 -11.22
CA LEU A 145 -11.87 -19.71 -10.85
C LEU A 145 -12.08 -18.20 -10.67
N ILE A 146 -11.17 -17.55 -9.95
CA ILE A 146 -11.12 -16.08 -9.83
C ILE A 146 -9.83 -15.60 -10.45
N VAL A 147 -9.95 -14.63 -11.37
CA VAL A 147 -8.80 -13.92 -11.93
C VAL A 147 -8.65 -12.59 -11.20
N LYS A 148 -7.42 -12.25 -10.83
CA LYS A 148 -7.09 -10.98 -10.17
C LYS A 148 -5.66 -10.54 -10.47
N PRO A 149 -5.38 -9.23 -10.51
CA PRO A 149 -4.02 -8.73 -10.58
C PRO A 149 -3.18 -9.14 -9.36
N ASN A 150 -1.90 -9.43 -9.60
CA ASN A 150 -1.01 -9.95 -8.56
C ASN A 150 -0.72 -8.91 -7.46
N CYS A 151 -0.53 -7.65 -7.83
CA CYS A 151 -0.06 -6.57 -6.95
C CYS A 151 -1.07 -5.41 -6.83
N GLU A 152 -2.38 -5.67 -6.92
CA GLU A 152 -3.44 -4.65 -6.73
C GLU A 152 -4.39 -5.03 -5.58
N GLY A 153 -5.03 -4.04 -4.97
CA GLY A 153 -6.03 -4.14 -3.91
C GLY A 153 -7.40 -3.63 -4.35
N SER A 154 -8.28 -3.35 -3.39
CA SER A 154 -9.60 -2.71 -3.62
C SER A 154 -10.50 -3.37 -4.67
N ALA A 155 -10.38 -4.69 -4.85
CA ALA A 155 -11.06 -5.48 -5.88
C ALA A 155 -10.81 -5.04 -7.33
N LYS A 156 -9.77 -4.22 -7.55
CA LYS A 156 -9.35 -3.72 -8.86
C LYS A 156 -9.00 -4.88 -9.80
N GLY A 157 -9.64 -4.88 -10.96
CA GLY A 157 -9.42 -5.90 -12.00
C GLY A 157 -9.80 -7.33 -11.64
N ILE A 158 -10.60 -7.56 -10.58
CA ILE A 158 -11.09 -8.92 -10.25
C ILE A 158 -12.22 -9.32 -11.21
N SER A 159 -12.14 -10.52 -11.76
CA SER A 159 -13.22 -11.16 -12.53
C SER A 159 -13.40 -12.64 -12.16
N THR A 160 -14.57 -13.18 -12.50
CA THR A 160 -14.98 -14.59 -12.28
C THR A 160 -15.22 -15.30 -13.60
#